data_AF-A0A2M8B8A4-F1
#
_entry.id   AF-A0A2M8B8A4-F1
#
_cell.length_a   1.000
_cell.length_b   1.000
_cell.length_c   1.000
_cell.angle_alpha   90.00
_cell.angle_beta   90.00
_cell.angle_gamma   90.00
#
_symmetry.space_group_name_H-M   'P 1'
#
loop_
_entity.id
_entity.type
_entity.pdbx_description
1 polymer ?
#
loop_
_entity_poly.entity_id
_entity_poly.type
_entity_poly.pdbx_seq_one_letter_code
_entity_poly.pdbx_strand_id
1 'polypeptide(L)'
;MDALDGVEALLSKPLFVVENQEWTREALVVRRLLLMGESSDPTPQFIKVGHDTGGVGATGTPYLAINKTCLQLPPWLLWGIDHRRQNFALLFLDAIEDARARYCTLDGSEQHQGDGIAATIREVYSGARRPSDTVVLIDGRHLAGEWAETRKHIEESGRRQDGLVDWHAFDPATVKWFAGLLEPGAADAHATIRERLLDGRFQVEPDELRQLRLLFGRPASVRSELQRDVLDLRVIDPTTLRPSQRDLVESANLLEALKRAIRFFAAQTGMGEVAPEDLRKTDGSLDYITLREIFVNQAVHQDYRDSSAAGQIEIHPSKVTVFNTGYSLVAPE
;
A
#
# COMPACT_ATOMS: atom_id res chain seq x y z
N MET A 1 35.29 -5.77 9.28
CA MET A 1 34.25 -6.43 8.45
C MET A 1 33.59 -7.57 9.21
N ASP A 2 34.33 -8.31 10.04
CA ASP A 2 33.87 -9.55 10.69
C ASP A 2 32.72 -9.45 11.73
N ALA A 3 32.42 -8.28 12.28
CA ALA A 3 31.30 -8.12 13.23
C ALA A 3 29.93 -8.06 12.53
N LEU A 4 29.88 -7.65 11.26
CA LEU A 4 28.63 -7.54 10.48
C LEU A 4 28.16 -8.91 9.98
N ASP A 5 29.08 -9.82 9.65
CA ASP A 5 28.76 -11.17 9.16
C ASP A 5 27.99 -11.99 10.23
N GLY A 6 28.31 -11.79 11.51
CA GLY A 6 27.57 -12.42 12.62
C GLY A 6 26.16 -11.86 12.81
N VAL A 7 25.94 -10.59 12.48
CA VAL A 7 24.64 -9.91 12.60
C VAL A 7 23.75 -10.23 11.41
N GLU A 8 24.32 -10.48 10.23
CA GLU A 8 23.57 -10.86 9.03
C GLU A 8 22.72 -12.11 9.24
N ALA A 9 23.24 -13.10 9.97
CA ALA A 9 22.48 -14.31 10.32
C ALA A 9 21.21 -13.99 11.12
N LEU A 10 21.24 -12.96 11.97
CA LEU A 10 20.06 -12.50 12.73
C LEU A 10 19.14 -11.65 11.86
N LEU A 11 19.68 -10.70 11.09
CA LEU A 11 18.93 -9.83 10.19
C LEU A 11 18.26 -10.60 9.05
N SER A 12 18.72 -11.83 8.78
CA SER A 12 18.10 -12.73 7.81
C SER A 12 16.81 -13.37 8.29
N LYS A 13 16.50 -13.32 9.59
CA LYS A 13 15.36 -14.02 10.17
C LYS A 13 14.07 -13.21 10.00
N PRO A 14 12.92 -13.88 9.84
CA PRO A 14 11.67 -13.17 9.64
C PRO A 14 11.25 -12.49 10.94
N LEU A 15 11.06 -11.17 10.84
CA LEU A 15 10.37 -10.34 11.80
C LEU A 15 8.90 -10.25 11.39
N PHE A 16 7.98 -10.54 12.30
CA PHE A 16 6.54 -10.55 11.99
C PHE A 16 5.69 -10.19 13.21
N VAL A 17 4.44 -9.84 12.97
CA VAL A 17 3.41 -9.61 14.00
C VAL A 17 2.22 -10.52 13.68
N VAL A 18 1.63 -11.12 14.70
CA VAL A 18 0.33 -11.80 14.57
C VAL A 18 -0.76 -10.85 15.00
N GLU A 19 -1.64 -10.45 14.08
CA GLU A 19 -2.75 -9.56 14.39
C GLU A 19 -3.92 -10.33 14.99
N ASN A 20 -4.22 -11.52 14.45
CA ASN A 20 -5.33 -12.35 14.90
C ASN A 20 -4.99 -13.84 14.74
N GLN A 21 -5.58 -14.67 15.59
CA GLN A 21 -5.51 -16.12 15.52
C GLN A 21 -6.86 -16.74 15.88
N GLU A 22 -7.39 -17.60 15.01
CA GLU A 22 -8.70 -18.21 15.16
C GLU A 22 -8.67 -19.70 14.86
N TRP A 23 -9.26 -20.50 15.76
CA TRP A 23 -9.38 -21.94 15.55
C TRP A 23 -10.52 -22.25 14.58
N THR A 24 -10.18 -22.91 13.48
CA THR A 24 -11.14 -23.51 12.56
C THR A 24 -11.25 -25.02 12.81
N ARG A 25 -12.17 -25.71 12.11
CA ARG A 25 -12.32 -27.17 12.22
C ARG A 25 -11.06 -27.95 11.82
N GLU A 26 -10.22 -27.38 10.97
CA GLU A 26 -9.06 -28.07 10.37
C GLU A 26 -7.72 -27.63 10.97
N ALA A 27 -7.59 -26.36 11.34
CA ALA A 27 -6.32 -25.78 11.78
C ALA A 27 -6.52 -24.45 12.54
N LEU A 28 -5.47 -24.00 13.20
CA LEU A 28 -5.38 -22.61 13.66
C LEU A 28 -5.05 -21.72 12.46
N VAL A 29 -5.94 -20.78 12.14
CA VAL A 29 -5.71 -19.78 11.11
C VAL A 29 -5.14 -18.53 11.77
N VAL A 30 -3.98 -18.09 11.30
CA VAL A 30 -3.26 -16.94 11.83
C VAL A 30 -3.17 -15.87 10.75
N ARG A 31 -3.61 -14.65 11.08
CA ARG A 31 -3.39 -13.45 10.27
C ARG A 31 -2.11 -12.80 10.75
N ARG A 32 -1.06 -12.83 9.91
CA ARG A 32 0.25 -12.24 10.20
C ARG A 32 0.57 -11.06 9.28
N LEU A 33 1.35 -10.12 9.81
CA LEU A 33 2.08 -9.12 9.05
C LEU A 33 3.56 -9.51 9.06
N LEU A 34 4.15 -9.71 7.88
CA LEU A 34 5.58 -9.94 7.76
C LEU A 34 6.26 -8.59 7.64
N LEU A 35 7.01 -8.19 8.66
CA LEU A 35 7.67 -6.88 8.73
C LEU A 35 9.04 -6.88 8.02
N MET A 36 9.31 -7.92 7.25
CA MET A 36 10.49 -8.06 6.40
C MET A 36 10.01 -8.16 4.95
N GLY A 37 10.56 -7.34 4.09
CA GLY A 37 10.13 -7.23 2.69
C GLY A 37 10.46 -5.86 2.13
N GLU A 38 10.02 -5.60 0.91
CA GLU A 38 10.31 -4.33 0.24
C GLU A 38 9.29 -3.23 0.61
N SER A 39 8.06 -3.59 1.01
CA SER A 39 6.99 -2.64 1.37
C SER A 39 7.07 -2.20 2.84
N SER A 40 6.91 -0.90 3.08
CA SER A 40 6.73 -0.36 4.44
C SER A 40 5.35 -0.63 5.03
N ASP A 41 4.36 -0.97 4.19
CA ASP A 41 3.02 -1.39 4.62
C ASP A 41 2.81 -2.88 4.23
N PRO A 42 3.13 -3.82 5.14
CA PRO A 42 3.14 -5.23 4.82
C PRO A 42 1.71 -5.77 4.64
N THR A 43 1.47 -6.45 3.52
CA THR A 43 0.15 -7.06 3.27
C THR A 43 -0.14 -8.17 4.28
N PRO A 44 -1.35 -8.21 4.88
CA PRO A 44 -1.76 -9.29 5.76
C PRO A 44 -1.77 -10.64 5.06
N GLN A 45 -1.15 -11.63 5.69
CA GLN A 45 -1.06 -13.00 5.19
C GLN A 45 -1.80 -13.96 6.13
N PHE A 46 -2.64 -14.81 5.54
CA PHE A 46 -3.30 -15.89 6.27
C PHE A 46 -2.47 -17.16 6.15
N ILE A 47 -2.01 -17.66 7.29
CA ILE A 47 -1.29 -18.93 7.37
C ILE A 47 -2.08 -19.93 8.21
N LYS A 48 -1.95 -21.21 7.86
CA LYS A 48 -2.53 -22.32 8.63
C LYS A 48 -1.43 -22.97 9.47
N VAL A 49 -1.64 -23.05 10.77
CA VAL A 49 -0.72 -23.61 11.74
C VAL A 49 -1.23 -24.98 12.20
N GLY A 50 -0.30 -25.93 12.35
CA GLY A 50 -0.61 -27.30 12.77
C GLY A 50 -1.21 -27.37 14.17
N HIS A 51 -2.09 -28.35 14.39
CA HIS A 51 -2.86 -28.51 15.63
C HIS A 51 -1.96 -28.77 16.86
N ASP A 52 -0.77 -29.34 16.65
CA ASP A 52 0.11 -29.84 17.71
C ASP A 52 1.11 -28.79 18.23
N THR A 53 1.30 -27.67 17.54
CA THR A 53 2.32 -26.66 17.91
C THR A 53 1.76 -25.42 18.59
N GLY A 54 0.44 -25.20 18.51
CA GLY A 54 -0.19 -23.99 19.03
C GLY A 54 0.13 -22.74 18.20
N GLY A 55 -0.51 -21.62 18.58
CA GLY A 55 -0.25 -20.30 18.00
C GLY A 55 0.83 -19.53 18.74
N VAL A 56 0.80 -18.20 18.62
CA VAL A 56 1.64 -17.33 19.45
C VAL A 56 0.94 -17.00 20.77
N GLY A 57 1.72 -16.74 21.82
CA GLY A 57 1.19 -16.40 23.13
C GLY A 57 0.62 -14.98 23.22
N ALA A 58 1.09 -14.04 22.40
CA ALA A 58 0.68 -12.64 22.43
C ALA A 58 0.45 -12.07 21.03
N THR A 59 -0.79 -11.71 20.69
CA THR A 59 -1.08 -10.99 19.44
C THR A 59 -0.69 -9.51 19.55
N GLY A 60 -0.50 -8.85 18.42
CA GLY A 60 -0.13 -7.43 18.34
C GLY A 60 1.31 -7.11 18.75
N THR A 61 2.15 -8.12 18.99
CA THR A 61 3.56 -7.93 19.37
C THR A 61 4.51 -8.46 18.29
N PRO A 62 5.69 -7.84 18.13
CA PRO A 62 6.67 -8.32 17.16
C PRO A 62 7.42 -9.57 17.66
N TYR A 63 7.58 -10.51 16.74
CA TYR A 63 8.27 -11.78 16.91
C TYR A 63 9.40 -11.95 15.90
N LEU A 64 10.47 -12.62 16.34
CA LEU A 64 11.52 -13.12 15.45
C LEU A 64 11.45 -14.65 15.39
N ALA A 65 11.31 -15.23 14.20
CA ALA A 65 11.36 -16.69 14.07
C ALA A 65 12.80 -17.19 13.88
N ILE A 66 13.21 -18.13 14.72
CA ILE A 66 14.49 -18.83 14.62
C ILE A 66 14.18 -20.33 14.60
N ASN A 67 14.35 -20.96 13.43
CA ASN A 67 13.94 -22.34 13.19
C ASN A 67 12.45 -22.52 13.54
N LYS A 68 12.13 -23.45 14.46
CA LYS A 68 10.76 -23.75 14.93
C LYS A 68 10.26 -22.77 16.01
N THR A 69 11.15 -21.95 16.54
CA THR A 69 10.90 -21.14 17.72
C THR A 69 10.63 -19.69 17.33
N CYS A 70 9.67 -19.06 18.00
CA CYS A 70 9.34 -17.64 17.84
C CYS A 70 9.66 -16.91 19.15
N LEU A 71 10.52 -15.90 19.06
CA LEU A 71 10.94 -15.10 20.19
C LEU A 71 10.20 -13.76 20.17
N GLN A 72 9.50 -13.47 21.28
CA GLN A 72 8.90 -12.15 21.48
C GLN A 72 9.98 -11.08 21.63
N LEU A 73 9.81 -9.96 20.95
CA LEU A 73 10.77 -8.85 20.97
C LEU A 73 10.46 -7.71 21.95
N PRO A 74 9.22 -7.45 22.41
CA PRO A 74 8.99 -6.47 23.48
C PRO A 74 9.80 -6.87 24.73
N PRO A 75 10.49 -5.97 25.43
CA PRO A 75 10.36 -4.52 25.33
C PRO A 75 11.36 -3.86 24.37
N TRP A 76 12.19 -4.59 23.64
CA TRP A 76 13.22 -3.99 22.78
C TRP A 76 12.67 -3.42 21.48
N LEU A 77 11.68 -4.11 20.95
CA LEU A 77 10.98 -3.70 19.74
C LEU A 77 9.48 -3.81 20.00
N LEU A 78 8.75 -2.75 19.68
CA LEU A 78 7.29 -2.73 19.74
C LEU A 78 6.71 -2.49 18.35
N TRP A 79 5.47 -2.94 18.16
CA TRP A 79 4.66 -2.61 17.00
C TRP A 79 3.51 -1.73 17.48
N GLY A 80 3.42 -0.51 16.96
CA GLY A 80 2.46 0.47 17.47
C GLY A 80 2.25 1.64 16.51
N ILE A 81 1.34 2.53 16.87
CA ILE A 81 0.99 3.68 16.03
C ILE A 81 2.06 4.77 16.20
N ASP A 82 2.68 5.19 15.10
CA ASP A 82 3.38 6.47 15.03
C ASP A 82 2.35 7.61 15.04
N HIS A 83 2.14 8.23 16.19
CA HIS A 83 1.20 9.34 16.35
C HIS A 83 1.48 10.53 15.42
N ARG A 84 2.72 10.71 14.95
CA ARG A 84 3.06 11.79 14.01
C ARG A 84 2.56 11.47 12.61
N ARG A 85 2.66 10.21 12.19
CA ARG A 85 2.28 9.74 10.84
C ARG A 85 0.87 9.16 10.78
N GLN A 86 0.24 8.90 11.92
CA GLN A 86 -1.04 8.20 12.04
C GLN A 86 -1.01 6.84 11.30
N ASN A 87 0.14 6.15 11.34
CA ASN A 87 0.33 4.84 10.73
C ASN A 87 1.08 3.91 11.72
N PHE A 88 1.00 2.59 11.53
CA PHE A 88 1.76 1.63 12.31
C PHE A 88 3.26 1.66 11.95
N ALA A 89 4.11 1.49 12.95
CA ALA A 89 5.56 1.46 12.80
C ALA A 89 6.23 0.59 13.85
N LEU A 90 7.47 0.20 13.55
CA LEU A 90 8.38 -0.38 14.52
C LEU A 90 8.95 0.71 15.44
N LEU A 91 8.88 0.46 16.73
CA LEU A 91 9.36 1.32 17.81
C LEU A 91 10.55 0.64 18.48
N PHE A 92 11.74 1.22 18.34
CA PHE A 92 13.00 0.71 18.88
C PHE A 92 13.25 1.32 20.25
N LEU A 93 13.56 0.50 21.25
CA LEU A 93 13.96 1.03 22.56
C LEU A 93 15.24 1.85 22.39
N ASP A 94 15.18 3.10 22.80
CA ASP A 94 16.29 4.04 22.72
C ASP A 94 16.88 4.36 24.11
N ALA A 95 16.02 4.68 25.08
CA ALA A 95 16.46 4.97 26.44
C ALA A 95 15.46 4.50 27.50
N ILE A 96 15.95 4.30 28.72
CA ILE A 96 15.12 3.99 29.89
C ILE A 96 15.28 5.15 30.87
N GLU A 97 14.17 5.76 31.28
CA GLU A 97 14.13 6.95 32.13
C GLU A 97 13.25 6.66 33.35
N ASP A 98 13.83 6.54 34.54
CA ASP A 98 13.12 6.24 35.80
C ASP A 98 12.06 5.10 35.69
N ALA A 99 10.80 5.47 35.44
CA ALA A 99 9.65 4.58 35.31
C ALA A 99 9.14 4.42 33.86
N ARG A 100 9.77 5.05 32.88
CA ARG A 100 9.37 5.10 31.47
C ARG A 100 10.46 4.55 30.57
N ALA A 101 10.07 4.18 29.36
CA ALA A 101 11.00 3.87 28.28
C ALA A 101 10.72 4.78 27.08
N ARG A 102 11.79 5.33 26.51
CA ARG A 102 11.77 6.11 25.28
C ARG A 102 12.00 5.17 24.10
N TYR A 103 11.12 5.28 23.12
CA TYR A 103 11.18 4.55 21.86
C TYR A 103 11.30 5.52 20.70
N CYS A 104 12.03 5.09 19.67
CA CYS A 104 12.22 5.85 18.44
C CYS A 104 11.80 5.00 17.23
N THR A 105 11.17 5.63 16.23
CA THR A 105 11.04 5.02 14.90
C THR A 105 12.34 5.20 14.11
N LEU A 106 12.51 4.46 13.01
CA LEU A 106 13.65 4.63 12.09
C LEU A 106 13.77 6.06 11.55
N ASP A 107 12.63 6.75 11.40
CA ASP A 107 12.54 8.12 10.91
C ASP A 107 12.75 9.19 12.00
N GLY A 108 13.02 8.78 13.25
CA GLY A 108 13.28 9.67 14.37
C GLY A 108 12.04 10.23 15.06
N SER A 109 10.85 9.63 14.88
CA SER A 109 9.69 9.96 15.74
C SER A 109 9.89 9.35 17.12
N GLU A 110 9.83 10.17 18.17
CA GLU A 110 10.01 9.74 19.57
C GLU A 110 8.66 9.50 20.26
N GLN A 111 8.61 8.44 21.09
CA GLN A 111 7.46 8.09 21.91
C GLN A 111 7.89 7.61 23.30
N HIS A 112 7.06 7.88 24.31
CA HIS A 112 7.32 7.46 25.68
C HIS A 112 6.25 6.45 26.11
N GLN A 113 6.68 5.29 26.61
CA GLN A 113 5.81 4.27 27.20
C GLN A 113 5.98 4.27 28.72
N GLY A 114 4.87 4.44 29.44
CA GLY A 114 4.87 4.66 30.89
C GLY A 114 4.54 3.44 31.75
N ASP A 115 3.86 2.43 31.20
CA ASP A 115 3.23 1.40 32.02
C ASP A 115 4.07 0.12 32.08
N GLY A 116 4.70 -0.13 33.23
CA GLY A 116 5.35 -1.40 33.58
C GLY A 116 6.59 -1.78 32.76
N ILE A 117 6.84 -1.11 31.63
CA ILE A 117 7.87 -1.50 30.67
C ILE A 117 9.29 -1.36 31.24
N ALA A 118 9.55 -0.32 32.03
CA ALA A 118 10.83 -0.14 32.71
C ALA A 118 11.10 -1.23 33.77
N ALA A 119 10.05 -1.82 34.35
CA ALA A 119 10.18 -2.96 35.27
C ALA A 119 10.46 -4.26 34.49
N THR A 120 9.72 -4.51 33.40
CA THR A 120 9.97 -5.66 32.50
C THR A 120 11.39 -5.65 31.95
N ILE A 121 11.88 -4.48 31.53
CA ILE A 121 13.25 -4.29 31.04
C ILE A 121 14.25 -4.69 32.13
N ARG A 122 14.08 -4.17 33.36
CA ARG A 122 14.96 -4.50 34.50
C ARG A 122 14.95 -5.99 34.84
N GLU A 123 13.78 -6.63 34.78
CA GLU A 123 13.64 -8.07 35.00
C GLU A 123 14.42 -8.88 33.96
N VAL A 124 14.34 -8.52 32.68
CA VAL A 124 15.12 -9.18 31.61
C VAL A 124 16.63 -8.98 31.81
N TYR A 125 17.07 -7.78 32.16
CA TYR A 125 18.48 -7.52 32.48
C TYR A 125 18.98 -8.31 33.70
N SER A 126 18.09 -8.67 34.62
CA SER A 126 18.42 -9.53 35.77
C SER A 126 18.54 -11.02 35.42
N GLY A 127 18.36 -11.40 34.14
CA GLY A 127 18.51 -12.76 33.65
C GLY A 127 17.21 -13.58 33.63
N ALA A 128 16.05 -12.93 33.69
CA ALA A 128 14.77 -13.63 33.58
C ALA A 128 14.66 -14.36 32.23
N ARG A 129 14.24 -15.62 32.28
CA ARG A 129 13.99 -16.42 31.08
C ARG A 129 12.66 -16.02 30.48
N ARG A 130 12.62 -15.92 29.15
CA ARG A 130 11.38 -15.66 28.42
C ARG A 130 10.86 -16.93 27.77
N PRO A 131 9.53 -17.16 27.84
CA PRO A 131 8.93 -18.24 27.08
C PRO A 131 9.12 -17.97 25.59
N SER A 132 9.33 -19.04 24.86
CA SER A 132 9.40 -19.00 23.41
C SER A 132 8.23 -19.76 22.84
N ASP A 133 7.58 -19.19 21.84
CA ASP A 133 6.47 -19.85 21.16
C ASP A 133 7.01 -20.82 20.09
N THR A 134 6.22 -21.81 19.71
CA THR A 134 6.56 -22.73 18.61
C THR A 134 5.46 -22.63 17.56
N VAL A 135 5.83 -22.27 16.33
CA VAL A 135 4.86 -22.13 15.24
C VAL A 135 5.35 -22.94 14.05
N VAL A 136 4.57 -23.97 13.71
CA VAL A 136 4.82 -24.84 12.55
C VAL A 136 3.58 -24.81 11.65
N LEU A 137 3.81 -24.55 10.37
CA LEU A 137 2.77 -24.52 9.35
C LEU A 137 2.15 -25.90 9.17
N ILE A 138 0.95 -25.95 8.61
CA ILE A 138 0.22 -27.20 8.37
C ILE A 138 0.99 -28.19 7.46
N ASP A 139 1.90 -27.69 6.62
CA ASP A 139 2.76 -28.48 5.74
C ASP A 139 4.05 -28.97 6.43
N GLY A 140 4.21 -28.70 7.73
CA GLY A 140 5.36 -29.09 8.54
C GLY A 140 6.56 -28.13 8.45
N ARG A 141 6.53 -27.11 7.58
CA ARG A 141 7.57 -26.08 7.54
C ARG A 141 7.44 -25.14 8.73
N HIS A 142 8.55 -24.54 9.14
CA HIS A 142 8.54 -23.48 10.15
C HIS A 142 8.69 -22.12 9.48
N LEU A 143 8.25 -21.05 10.17
CA LEU A 143 8.22 -19.69 9.61
C LEU A 143 9.60 -19.22 9.12
N ALA A 144 10.67 -19.56 9.84
CA ALA A 144 12.03 -19.19 9.42
C ALA A 144 12.47 -19.86 8.10
N GLY A 145 11.95 -21.05 7.79
CA GLY A 145 12.29 -21.81 6.58
C GLY A 145 11.50 -21.31 5.38
N GLU A 146 10.20 -21.09 5.58
CA GLU A 146 9.34 -20.43 4.60
C GLU A 146 9.90 -19.07 4.18
N TRP A 147 10.33 -18.24 5.15
CA TRP A 147 10.95 -16.95 4.83
C TRP A 147 12.28 -17.09 4.09
N ALA A 148 13.11 -18.07 4.42
CA ALA A 148 14.37 -18.28 3.72
C ALA A 148 14.16 -18.58 2.22
N GLU A 149 13.11 -19.34 1.89
CA GLU A 149 12.70 -19.60 0.50
C GLU A 149 12.18 -18.32 -0.16
N THR A 150 11.27 -17.59 0.50
CA THR A 150 10.74 -16.32 -0.02
C THR A 150 11.85 -15.29 -0.26
N ARG A 151 12.75 -15.11 0.71
CA ARG A 151 13.89 -14.20 0.58
C ARG A 151 14.79 -14.59 -0.58
N LYS A 152 15.08 -15.88 -0.75
CA LYS A 152 15.88 -16.36 -1.88
C LYS A 152 15.21 -16.04 -3.22
N HIS A 153 13.89 -16.18 -3.31
CA HIS A 153 13.13 -15.77 -4.49
C HIS A 153 13.23 -14.27 -4.74
N ILE A 154 13.06 -13.43 -3.71
CA ILE A 154 13.21 -11.97 -3.82
C ILE A 154 14.62 -11.62 -4.32
N GLU A 155 15.66 -12.21 -3.74
CA GLU A 155 17.05 -11.97 -4.16
C GLU A 155 17.34 -12.44 -5.59
N GLU A 156 16.75 -13.56 -6.01
CA GLU A 156 16.89 -14.08 -7.38
C GLU A 156 16.15 -13.20 -8.41
N SER A 157 14.93 -12.74 -8.10
CA SER A 157 14.20 -11.75 -8.90
C SER A 157 14.95 -10.42 -8.98
N GLY A 158 15.52 -9.99 -7.84
CA GLY A 158 16.53 -8.93 -7.70
C GLY A 158 17.60 -8.99 -8.79
N ARG A 159 18.26 -10.15 -8.89
CA ARG A 159 19.35 -10.39 -9.85
C ARG A 159 18.88 -10.47 -11.29
N ARG A 160 17.66 -10.95 -11.55
CA ARG A 160 17.09 -11.09 -12.90
C ARG A 160 16.46 -9.82 -13.44
N GLN A 161 16.37 -8.76 -12.62
CA GLN A 161 15.69 -7.52 -12.97
C GLN A 161 14.18 -7.69 -13.19
N ASP A 162 13.61 -8.82 -12.76
CA ASP A 162 12.16 -9.05 -12.79
C ASP A 162 11.49 -8.04 -11.83
N GLY A 163 10.44 -7.36 -12.29
CA GLY A 163 9.76 -6.33 -11.51
C GLY A 163 10.43 -4.94 -11.53
N LEU A 164 11.52 -4.73 -12.29
CA LEU A 164 12.05 -3.38 -12.51
C LEU A 164 11.02 -2.49 -13.22
N VAL A 165 10.89 -1.26 -12.72
CA VAL A 165 10.06 -0.25 -13.36
C VAL A 165 10.73 0.21 -14.66
N ASP A 166 10.15 -0.18 -15.81
CA ASP A 166 10.53 0.36 -17.11
C ASP A 166 9.95 1.76 -17.30
N TRP A 167 10.72 2.77 -16.87
CA TRP A 167 10.34 4.17 -16.99
C TRP A 167 10.13 4.63 -18.44
N HIS A 168 10.67 3.93 -19.45
CA HIS A 168 10.45 4.28 -20.86
C HIS A 168 9.02 3.96 -21.32
N ALA A 169 8.33 3.03 -20.65
CA ALA A 169 6.93 2.72 -20.91
C ALA A 169 5.97 3.83 -20.44
N PHE A 170 6.46 4.78 -19.64
CA PHE A 170 5.65 5.87 -19.09
C PHE A 170 5.66 7.12 -19.97
N ASP A 171 4.60 7.90 -19.85
CA ASP A 171 4.44 9.21 -20.45
C ASP A 171 5.28 10.24 -19.67
N PRO A 172 6.31 10.85 -20.29
CA PRO A 172 7.21 11.76 -19.60
C PRO A 172 6.51 13.01 -19.06
N ALA A 173 5.44 13.48 -19.72
CA ALA A 173 4.72 14.67 -19.29
C ALA A 173 3.89 14.39 -18.03
N THR A 174 3.18 13.26 -17.98
CA THR A 174 2.45 12.81 -16.77
C THR A 174 3.41 12.57 -15.62
N VAL A 175 4.53 11.88 -15.85
CA VAL A 175 5.55 11.59 -14.82
C VAL A 175 6.15 12.88 -14.26
N LYS A 176 6.58 13.80 -15.12
CA LYS A 176 7.14 15.10 -14.70
C LYS A 176 6.12 15.93 -13.92
N TRP A 177 4.87 15.97 -14.39
CA TRP A 177 3.80 16.67 -13.71
C TRP A 177 3.55 16.10 -12.32
N PHE A 178 3.44 14.77 -12.19
CA PHE A 178 3.16 14.12 -10.92
C PHE A 178 4.33 14.28 -9.93
N ALA A 179 5.57 14.16 -10.39
CA ALA A 179 6.74 14.44 -9.56
C ALA A 179 6.74 15.88 -9.03
N GLY A 180 6.35 16.85 -9.86
CA GLY A 180 6.22 18.25 -9.43
C GLY A 180 5.13 18.48 -8.39
N LEU A 181 4.10 17.62 -8.34
CA LEU A 181 3.16 17.62 -7.22
C LEU A 181 3.84 17.11 -5.95
N LEU A 182 4.50 15.94 -6.01
CA LEU A 182 5.15 15.34 -4.83
C LEU A 182 6.23 16.25 -4.25
N GLU A 183 7.08 16.81 -5.10
CA GLU A 183 8.19 17.67 -4.72
C GLU A 183 8.39 18.81 -5.75
N PRO A 184 7.90 20.03 -5.45
CA PRO A 184 8.04 21.17 -6.34
C PRO A 184 9.51 21.46 -6.66
N GLY A 185 9.87 21.48 -7.95
CA GLY A 185 11.25 21.73 -8.39
C GLY A 185 12.15 20.51 -8.43
N ALA A 186 11.60 19.29 -8.30
CA ALA A 186 12.34 18.04 -8.45
C ALA A 186 13.23 18.02 -9.71
N ALA A 187 14.52 17.77 -9.51
CA ALA A 187 15.50 17.67 -10.60
C ALA A 187 15.35 16.37 -11.41
N ASP A 188 14.97 15.27 -10.73
CA ASP A 188 14.73 13.97 -11.33
C ASP A 188 13.34 13.45 -10.93
N ALA A 189 12.44 13.41 -11.91
CA ALA A 189 11.07 12.97 -11.72
C ALA A 189 10.98 11.48 -11.36
N HIS A 190 11.84 10.64 -11.92
CA HIS A 190 11.83 9.19 -11.67
C HIS A 190 12.30 8.89 -10.25
N ALA A 191 13.40 9.52 -9.83
CA ALA A 191 13.88 9.40 -8.46
C ALA A 191 12.83 9.88 -7.46
N THR A 192 12.18 11.03 -7.72
CA THR A 192 11.15 11.57 -6.83
C THR A 192 9.97 10.61 -6.68
N ILE A 193 9.44 10.06 -7.78
CA ILE A 193 8.34 9.09 -7.70
C ILE A 193 8.81 7.83 -6.98
N ARG A 194 10.02 7.34 -7.25
CA ARG A 194 10.57 6.17 -6.54
C ARG A 194 10.60 6.39 -5.03
N GLU A 195 11.19 7.49 -4.57
CA GLU A 195 11.33 7.75 -3.13
C GLU A 195 9.98 8.05 -2.44
N ARG A 196 9.05 8.73 -3.13
CA ARG A 196 7.83 9.26 -2.52
C ARG A 196 6.58 8.39 -2.71
N LEU A 197 6.53 7.61 -3.80
CA LEU A 197 5.39 6.74 -4.13
C LEU A 197 5.74 5.26 -3.95
N LEU A 198 6.97 4.87 -4.23
CA LEU A 198 7.42 3.47 -4.16
C LEU A 198 8.30 3.19 -2.94
N ASP A 199 8.39 4.14 -2.00
CA ASP A 199 9.18 4.01 -0.76
C ASP A 199 10.66 3.63 -1.01
N GLY A 200 11.23 4.13 -2.11
CA GLY A 200 12.62 3.87 -2.51
C GLY A 200 12.83 2.53 -3.23
N ARG A 201 11.78 1.71 -3.42
CA ARG A 201 11.87 0.41 -4.08
C ARG A 201 12.26 0.52 -5.54
N PHE A 202 13.14 -0.37 -5.98
CA PHE A 202 13.52 -0.51 -7.38
C PHE A 202 12.72 -1.60 -8.10
N GLN A 203 12.17 -2.54 -7.34
CA GLN A 203 11.34 -3.63 -7.81
C GLN A 203 9.93 -3.47 -7.24
N VAL A 204 8.96 -3.84 -8.06
CA VAL A 204 7.55 -3.79 -7.71
C VAL A 204 6.89 -5.08 -8.15
N GLU A 205 5.83 -5.46 -7.47
CA GLU A 205 5.05 -6.65 -7.81
C GLU A 205 4.35 -6.46 -9.17
N PRO A 206 3.96 -7.54 -9.87
CA PRO A 206 3.31 -7.44 -11.18
C PRO A 206 2.03 -6.60 -11.19
N ASP A 207 1.22 -6.68 -10.13
CA ASP A 207 0.00 -5.89 -9.99
C ASP A 207 0.32 -4.40 -9.74
N GLU A 208 1.37 -4.08 -8.97
CA GLU A 208 1.85 -2.70 -8.78
C GLU A 208 2.40 -2.13 -10.09
N LEU A 209 3.17 -2.91 -10.85
CA LEU A 209 3.68 -2.51 -12.17
C LEU A 209 2.53 -2.22 -13.13
N ARG A 210 1.47 -3.04 -13.10
CA ARG A 210 0.25 -2.80 -13.87
C ARG A 210 -0.42 -1.50 -13.45
N GLN A 211 -0.57 -1.22 -12.15
CA GLN A 211 -1.11 0.04 -11.66
C GLN A 211 -0.27 1.24 -12.12
N LEU A 212 1.06 1.15 -12.07
CA LEU A 212 1.95 2.19 -12.59
C LEU A 212 1.76 2.41 -14.10
N ARG A 213 1.57 1.35 -14.89
CA ARG A 213 1.24 1.47 -16.32
C ARG A 213 -0.10 2.14 -16.56
N LEU A 214 -1.11 1.91 -15.71
CA LEU A 214 -2.39 2.60 -15.81
C LEU A 214 -2.29 4.08 -15.41
N LEU A 215 -1.52 4.40 -14.37
CA LEU A 215 -1.35 5.76 -13.86
C LEU A 215 -0.45 6.64 -14.74
N PHE A 216 0.65 6.08 -15.23
CA PHE A 216 1.72 6.83 -15.90
C PHE A 216 1.98 6.37 -17.33
N GLY A 217 1.40 5.26 -17.79
CA GLY A 217 1.73 4.65 -19.07
C GLY A 217 1.47 5.54 -20.28
N ARG A 218 2.18 5.24 -21.37
CA ARG A 218 1.85 5.74 -22.70
C ARG A 218 0.57 5.09 -23.23
N PRO A 219 -0.09 5.68 -24.24
CA PRO A 219 -1.35 5.15 -24.76
C PRO A 219 -1.32 3.68 -25.17
N ALA A 220 -0.24 3.23 -25.81
CA ALA A 220 -0.08 1.82 -26.19
C ALA A 220 -0.03 0.89 -24.97
N SER A 221 0.66 1.30 -23.90
CA SER A 221 0.77 0.54 -22.65
C SER A 221 -0.58 0.44 -21.96
N VAL A 222 -1.30 1.57 -21.82
CA VAL A 222 -2.63 1.59 -21.19
C VAL A 222 -3.61 0.73 -21.99
N ARG A 223 -3.60 0.83 -23.33
CA ARG A 223 -4.48 0.02 -24.19
C ARG A 223 -4.20 -1.47 -24.05
N SER A 224 -2.93 -1.86 -23.93
CA SER A 224 -2.54 -3.26 -23.71
C SER A 224 -3.06 -3.80 -22.38
N GLU A 225 -3.07 -2.98 -21.32
CA GLU A 225 -3.49 -3.39 -19.98
C GLU A 225 -5.01 -3.43 -19.80
N LEU A 226 -5.75 -2.48 -20.39
CA LEU A 226 -7.21 -2.37 -20.22
C LEU A 226 -8.00 -3.10 -21.31
N GLN A 227 -7.48 -3.16 -22.54
CA GLN A 227 -8.17 -3.73 -23.71
C GLN A 227 -9.54 -3.13 -24.02
N ARG A 228 -9.83 -1.95 -23.47
CA ARG A 228 -11.04 -1.15 -23.71
C ARG A 228 -10.72 0.33 -23.59
N ASP A 229 -11.73 1.16 -23.83
CA ASP A 229 -11.62 2.59 -23.60
C ASP A 229 -11.63 2.89 -22.09
N VAL A 230 -10.98 3.99 -21.71
CA VAL A 230 -10.73 4.36 -20.31
C VAL A 230 -11.98 4.98 -19.72
N LEU A 231 -12.47 6.05 -20.35
CA LEU A 231 -13.54 6.90 -19.83
C LEU A 231 -14.41 7.45 -20.97
N ASP A 232 -15.73 7.46 -20.79
CA ASP A 232 -16.70 8.06 -21.71
C ASP A 232 -17.48 9.16 -20.98
N LEU A 233 -17.21 10.41 -21.36
CA LEU A 233 -17.79 11.61 -20.77
C LEU A 233 -18.91 12.11 -21.68
N ARG A 234 -20.10 12.35 -21.12
CA ARG A 234 -21.29 12.75 -21.89
C ARG A 234 -22.05 13.87 -21.21
N VAL A 235 -22.53 14.82 -22.00
CA VAL A 235 -23.57 15.78 -21.58
C VAL A 235 -24.87 15.33 -22.20
N ILE A 236 -25.88 15.08 -21.38
CA ILE A 236 -27.17 14.58 -21.85
C ILE A 236 -28.12 15.76 -22.06
N ASP A 237 -28.64 15.86 -23.28
CA ASP A 237 -29.70 16.82 -23.61
C ASP A 237 -31.00 16.43 -22.90
N PRO A 238 -31.62 17.32 -22.11
CA PRO A 238 -32.82 16.98 -21.33
C PRO A 238 -34.06 16.72 -22.18
N THR A 239 -34.09 17.19 -23.41
CA THR A 239 -35.23 17.07 -24.33
C THR A 239 -35.15 15.77 -25.11
N THR A 240 -33.96 15.44 -25.61
CA THR A 240 -33.76 14.25 -26.47
C THR A 240 -33.24 13.03 -25.71
N LEU A 241 -32.75 13.22 -24.47
CA LEU A 241 -32.05 12.21 -23.66
C LEU A 241 -30.84 11.58 -24.37
N ARG A 242 -30.29 12.27 -25.37
CA ARG A 242 -29.09 11.84 -26.11
C ARG A 242 -27.89 12.70 -25.73
N PRO A 243 -26.66 12.19 -25.92
CA PRO A 243 -25.47 13.00 -25.73
C PRO A 243 -25.45 14.19 -26.69
N SER A 244 -25.53 15.41 -26.16
CA SER A 244 -25.30 16.64 -26.91
C SER A 244 -23.81 16.92 -27.10
N GLN A 245 -22.99 16.51 -26.13
CA GLN A 245 -21.54 16.51 -26.20
C GLN A 245 -21.00 15.20 -25.65
N ARG A 246 -19.90 14.72 -26.22
CA ARG A 246 -19.22 13.49 -25.82
C ARG A 246 -17.72 13.63 -25.98
N ASP A 247 -16.97 13.20 -24.97
CA ASP A 247 -15.51 13.04 -25.02
C ASP A 247 -15.16 11.60 -24.59
N LEU A 248 -14.55 10.84 -25.51
CA LEU A 248 -14.17 9.45 -25.31
C LEU A 248 -12.65 9.37 -25.13
N VAL A 249 -12.22 8.96 -23.94
CA VAL A 249 -10.82 8.75 -23.60
C VAL A 249 -10.46 7.30 -23.90
N GLU A 250 -9.89 7.06 -25.09
CA GLU A 250 -9.64 5.69 -25.58
C GLU A 250 -8.47 4.99 -24.88
N SER A 251 -7.38 5.71 -24.62
CA SER A 251 -6.12 5.09 -24.19
C SER A 251 -5.21 5.99 -23.35
N ALA A 252 -5.67 7.15 -22.90
CA ALA A 252 -4.85 8.00 -22.03
C ALA A 252 -4.65 7.33 -20.66
N ASN A 253 -3.53 7.57 -19.98
CA ASN A 253 -3.36 7.14 -18.59
C ASN A 253 -4.41 7.77 -17.67
N LEU A 254 -4.64 7.15 -16.51
CA LEU A 254 -5.70 7.54 -15.59
C LEU A 254 -5.55 8.98 -15.09
N LEU A 255 -4.32 9.46 -14.90
CA LEU A 255 -4.07 10.84 -14.50
C LEU A 255 -4.47 11.84 -15.58
N GLU A 256 -4.20 11.54 -16.85
CA GLU A 256 -4.66 12.38 -17.97
C GLU A 256 -6.16 12.26 -18.20
N ALA A 257 -6.75 11.07 -18.05
CA ALA A 257 -8.19 10.88 -18.10
C ALA A 257 -8.91 11.72 -17.02
N LEU A 258 -8.39 11.75 -15.80
CA LEU A 258 -8.89 12.58 -14.71
C LEU A 258 -8.81 14.08 -15.04
N LYS A 259 -7.66 14.55 -15.55
CA LYS A 259 -7.52 15.95 -15.99
C LYS A 259 -8.52 16.32 -17.08
N ARG A 260 -8.74 15.44 -18.06
CA ARG A 260 -9.73 15.64 -19.12
C ARG A 260 -11.16 15.69 -18.57
N ALA A 261 -11.52 14.78 -17.67
CA ALA A 261 -12.82 14.79 -17.00
C ALA A 261 -13.10 16.11 -16.26
N ILE A 262 -12.10 16.61 -15.52
CA ILE A 262 -12.20 17.90 -14.82
C ILE A 262 -12.38 19.05 -15.81
N ARG A 263 -11.58 19.12 -16.88
CA ARG A 263 -11.72 20.16 -17.93
C ARG A 263 -13.08 20.10 -18.61
N PHE A 264 -13.52 18.90 -18.98
CA PHE A 264 -14.80 18.67 -19.63
C PHE A 264 -15.93 19.17 -18.74
N PHE A 265 -15.92 18.83 -17.46
CA PHE A 265 -16.94 19.25 -16.51
C PHE A 265 -16.94 20.77 -16.26
N ALA A 266 -15.76 21.38 -16.04
CA ALA A 266 -15.65 22.82 -15.81
C ALA A 266 -16.26 23.62 -16.98
N ALA A 267 -16.00 23.19 -18.22
CA ALA A 267 -16.57 23.81 -19.42
C ALA A 267 -18.10 23.77 -19.46
N GLN A 268 -18.75 22.75 -18.88
CA GLN A 268 -20.22 22.62 -18.91
C GLN A 268 -20.94 23.37 -17.79
N THR A 269 -20.25 23.67 -16.70
CA THR A 269 -20.87 24.24 -15.50
C THR A 269 -20.57 25.71 -15.28
N GLY A 270 -19.85 26.33 -16.23
CA GLY A 270 -19.50 27.76 -16.13
C GLY A 270 -18.55 28.07 -14.98
N MET A 271 -17.98 27.04 -14.33
CA MET A 271 -16.80 27.18 -13.50
C MET A 271 -15.67 27.55 -14.46
N GLY A 272 -15.03 28.72 -14.29
CA GLY A 272 -14.08 29.31 -15.24
C GLY A 272 -12.83 28.45 -15.55
N GLU A 273 -11.66 29.04 -15.74
CA GLU A 273 -10.42 28.26 -15.95
C GLU A 273 -10.02 27.50 -14.67
N VAL A 274 -10.68 26.35 -14.43
CA VAL A 274 -10.28 25.37 -13.44
C VAL A 274 -8.99 24.74 -13.96
N ALA A 275 -7.86 25.14 -13.40
CA ALA A 275 -6.58 24.49 -13.65
C ALA A 275 -6.65 23.05 -13.10
N PRO A 276 -6.68 22.01 -13.97
CA PRO A 276 -6.73 20.61 -13.52
C PRO A 276 -5.45 20.17 -12.81
N GLU A 277 -4.45 21.05 -12.82
CA GLU A 277 -3.14 20.89 -12.24
C GLU A 277 -3.16 20.94 -10.71
N ASP A 278 -4.26 21.41 -10.12
CA ASP A 278 -4.37 21.64 -8.68
C ASP A 278 -5.39 20.70 -8.02
N LEU A 279 -5.17 19.39 -8.17
CA LEU A 279 -5.95 18.35 -7.47
C LEU A 279 -5.93 18.51 -5.93
N ARG A 280 -5.02 19.34 -5.41
CA ARG A 280 -4.86 19.66 -3.98
C ARG A 280 -5.75 20.80 -3.50
N LYS A 281 -6.32 21.60 -4.40
CA LYS A 281 -7.18 22.72 -4.00
C LYS A 281 -8.45 22.23 -3.35
N THR A 282 -8.61 22.54 -2.08
CA THR A 282 -9.86 22.36 -1.33
C THR A 282 -10.75 23.59 -1.40
N ASP A 283 -10.28 24.68 -2.00
CA ASP A 283 -10.99 25.92 -2.27
C ASP A 283 -11.62 25.87 -3.68
N GLY A 284 -12.92 25.65 -3.72
CA GLY A 284 -13.72 25.59 -4.95
C GLY A 284 -15.20 25.62 -4.62
N SER A 285 -16.06 25.66 -5.64
CA SER A 285 -17.50 25.46 -5.41
C SER A 285 -17.75 24.06 -4.84
N LEU A 286 -18.83 23.92 -4.07
CA LEU A 286 -19.27 22.61 -3.56
C LEU A 286 -19.40 21.59 -4.70
N ASP A 287 -19.89 22.04 -5.85
CA ASP A 287 -20.05 21.23 -7.05
C ASP A 287 -18.71 20.76 -7.62
N TYR A 288 -17.68 21.61 -7.64
CA TYR A 288 -16.34 21.24 -8.08
C TYR A 288 -15.72 20.17 -7.19
N ILE A 289 -15.77 20.37 -5.86
CA ILE A 289 -15.18 19.44 -4.89
C ILE A 289 -15.90 18.09 -4.97
N THR A 290 -17.23 18.10 -4.96
CA THR A 290 -18.04 16.88 -5.05
C THR A 290 -17.68 16.07 -6.30
N LEU A 291 -17.48 16.74 -7.43
CA LEU A 291 -17.19 16.04 -8.68
C LEU A 291 -15.74 15.59 -8.82
N ARG A 292 -14.78 16.34 -8.27
CA ARG A 292 -13.41 15.83 -8.14
C ARG A 292 -13.42 14.53 -7.34
N GLU A 293 -14.09 14.50 -6.19
CA GLU A 293 -14.19 13.29 -5.37
C GLU A 293 -14.87 12.14 -6.12
N ILE A 294 -15.94 12.44 -6.87
CA ILE A 294 -16.59 11.45 -7.73
C ILE A 294 -15.60 10.87 -8.76
N PHE A 295 -14.81 11.71 -9.45
CA PHE A 295 -13.87 11.24 -10.47
C PHE A 295 -12.70 10.45 -9.87
N VAL A 296 -12.18 10.90 -8.73
CA VAL A 296 -11.12 10.17 -8.00
C VAL A 296 -11.66 8.81 -7.53
N ASN A 297 -12.84 8.78 -6.90
CA ASN A 297 -13.47 7.53 -6.47
C ASN A 297 -13.74 6.60 -7.65
N GLN A 298 -14.17 7.16 -8.77
CA GLN A 298 -14.38 6.38 -9.99
C GLN A 298 -13.08 5.74 -10.47
N ALA A 299 -11.99 6.52 -10.53
CA ALA A 299 -10.68 6.05 -10.98
C ALA A 299 -10.00 5.10 -9.98
N VAL A 300 -10.30 5.17 -8.69
CA VAL A 300 -9.71 4.28 -7.69
C VAL A 300 -10.44 2.94 -7.63
N HIS A 301 -11.78 2.94 -7.72
CA HIS A 301 -12.60 1.77 -7.44
C HIS A 301 -13.11 1.04 -8.69
N GLN A 302 -12.70 1.44 -9.88
CA GLN A 302 -13.08 0.75 -11.11
C GLN A 302 -12.44 -0.64 -11.18
N ASP A 303 -13.21 -1.65 -11.60
CA ASP A 303 -12.63 -2.93 -11.99
C ASP A 303 -11.89 -2.77 -13.33
N TYR A 304 -10.57 -2.63 -13.22
CA TYR A 304 -9.67 -2.52 -14.36
C TYR A 304 -9.36 -3.86 -15.03
N ARG A 305 -9.83 -4.99 -14.50
CA ARG A 305 -9.74 -6.30 -15.18
C ARG A 305 -10.97 -6.60 -16.04
N ASP A 306 -12.09 -5.93 -15.78
CA ASP A 306 -13.27 -5.99 -16.64
C ASP A 306 -13.08 -5.11 -17.89
N SER A 307 -13.06 -5.75 -19.07
CA SER A 307 -12.91 -5.11 -20.38
C SER A 307 -14.23 -4.85 -21.10
N SER A 308 -15.38 -5.09 -20.45
CA SER A 308 -16.70 -5.01 -21.09
C SER A 308 -17.15 -3.59 -21.45
N ALA A 309 -16.78 -2.59 -20.64
CA ALA A 309 -17.20 -1.21 -20.85
C ALA A 309 -16.21 -0.20 -20.23
N ALA A 310 -16.11 0.98 -20.85
CA ALA A 310 -15.42 2.12 -20.23
C ALA A 310 -16.11 2.57 -18.94
N GLY A 311 -15.37 3.26 -18.06
CA GLY A 311 -16.04 4.07 -17.05
C GLY A 311 -16.90 5.12 -17.75
N GLN A 312 -18.09 5.43 -17.26
CA GLN A 312 -18.96 6.42 -17.90
C GLN A 312 -19.37 7.49 -16.93
N ILE A 313 -19.46 8.71 -17.42
CA ILE A 313 -19.93 9.87 -16.67
C ILE A 313 -20.92 10.62 -17.53
N GLU A 314 -22.13 10.78 -17.01
CA GLU A 314 -23.18 11.52 -17.66
C GLU A 314 -23.59 12.74 -16.84
N ILE A 315 -23.43 13.91 -17.42
CA ILE A 315 -23.86 15.18 -16.84
C ILE A 315 -25.27 15.47 -17.35
N HIS A 316 -26.23 15.45 -16.43
CA HIS A 316 -27.62 15.86 -16.66
C HIS A 316 -27.84 17.24 -16.02
N PRO A 317 -28.88 17.99 -16.39
CA PRO A 317 -29.12 19.32 -15.81
C PRO A 317 -29.31 19.34 -14.29
N SER A 318 -29.78 18.23 -13.70
CA SER A 318 -30.09 18.14 -12.27
C SER A 318 -29.27 17.09 -11.51
N LYS A 319 -28.41 16.32 -12.20
CA LYS A 319 -27.63 15.24 -11.58
C LYS A 319 -26.42 14.85 -12.42
N VAL A 320 -25.46 14.19 -11.78
CA VAL A 320 -24.40 13.47 -12.47
C VAL A 320 -24.57 11.98 -12.21
N THR A 321 -24.52 11.18 -13.27
CA THR A 321 -24.57 9.72 -13.19
C THR A 321 -23.20 9.16 -13.50
N VAL A 322 -22.75 8.20 -12.71
CA VAL A 322 -21.44 7.57 -12.84
C VAL A 322 -21.64 6.08 -12.94
N PHE A 323 -20.98 5.47 -13.92
CA PHE A 323 -20.99 4.03 -14.12
C PHE A 323 -19.55 3.50 -14.08
N ASN A 324 -19.36 2.43 -13.30
CA ASN A 324 -18.13 1.67 -13.24
C ASN A 324 -18.40 0.20 -13.54
N THR A 325 -17.44 -0.41 -14.21
CA THR A 325 -17.34 -1.86 -14.33
C THR A 325 -16.98 -2.49 -12.99
N GLY A 326 -17.51 -3.69 -12.73
CA GLY A 326 -17.31 -4.43 -11.49
C GLY A 326 -18.54 -4.47 -10.58
N TYR A 327 -18.39 -5.18 -9.46
CA TYR A 327 -19.43 -5.35 -8.44
C TYR A 327 -18.97 -4.76 -7.11
N SER A 328 -19.93 -4.34 -6.28
CA SER A 328 -19.63 -4.04 -4.89
C SER A 328 -19.16 -5.32 -4.19
N LEU A 329 -18.10 -5.23 -3.39
CA LEU A 329 -17.64 -6.31 -2.53
C LEU A 329 -18.61 -6.45 -1.34
N VAL A 330 -19.83 -6.88 -1.63
CA VAL A 330 -20.81 -7.26 -0.60
C VAL A 330 -20.63 -8.75 -0.38
N ALA A 331 -20.37 -9.16 0.86
CA ALA A 331 -20.43 -10.58 1.18
C ALA A 331 -21.82 -11.11 0.78
N PRO A 332 -21.92 -12.27 0.13
CA PRO A 332 -23.23 -12.90 -0.07
C PRO A 332 -23.84 -13.15 1.32
N GLU A 333 -25.06 -12.64 1.53
CA GLU A 333 -25.86 -12.93 2.73
C GLU A 333 -26.16 -14.42 2.88
#